data_AF-A0A3D8UQ68-F1
#
_entry.id   AF-A0A3D8UQ68-F1
#
_cell.length_a   1.000
_cell.length_b   1.000
_cell.length_c   1.000
_cell.angle_alpha   90.00
_cell.angle_beta   90.00
_cell.angle_gamma   90.00
#
_symmetry.space_group_name_H-M   'P 1'
#
loop_
_entity.id
_entity.type
_entity.pdbx_description
1 polymer ?
#
loop_
_entity_poly.entity_id
_entity_poly.type
_entity_poly.pdbx_seq_one_letter_code
_entity_poly.pdbx_strand_id
1 'polypeptide(L)'
;MALSPQQLSKSGGLNELKQRLLFVLIAIVVFRLGSFIPVPGVDPKALQDFLNSDTIFSLFNVFSGGAMERASVLALGIMPYISASIIMQILSYVDPRLKEIKKEGESGRRKINQYTRYLTVALATVQAFGMATQLPSMIPGLVENPNFSFYFVAIATLVTGTMFLMWLGEQITERGIGNGISIIILVGIVAGFPQAIKQVFSQAYDGQRDVLGILVFAVFALAVIYFIVWFETAQRRITINYAKRQQGNKVFAAQSSFLPMKLNMAGVIPAIFASSIVLFPGTLLSWFGNAGEVSWLSTLAQNLQPGNPVYMLLYATGIIFFAFFYTALTQNPRDTADNLKKSGAFIPGIRPGQQTASYLDKVTTRLTFWGALYMTAVCLLPEFLKLKTSTA
;
A
#
# COMPACT_ATOMS: atom_id res chain seq x y z
N MET A 1 -40.23 32.29 -7.59
CA MET A 1 -40.34 31.00 -6.88
C MET A 1 -39.00 30.76 -6.19
N ALA A 2 -38.85 31.23 -4.94
CA ALA A 2 -37.59 31.17 -4.22
C ALA A 2 -37.37 29.73 -3.73
N LEU A 3 -36.29 29.09 -4.19
CA LEU A 3 -35.89 27.75 -3.78
C LEU A 3 -35.56 27.75 -2.29
N SER A 4 -36.02 26.72 -1.56
CA SER A 4 -35.83 26.61 -0.12
C SER A 4 -34.36 26.36 0.24
N PRO A 5 -33.88 26.76 1.44
CA PRO A 5 -32.48 26.58 1.88
C PRO A 5 -32.00 25.12 1.82
N GLN A 6 -32.92 24.15 1.91
CA GLN A 6 -32.62 22.72 1.79
C GLN A 6 -32.29 22.29 0.34
N GLN A 7 -32.80 23.00 -0.69
CA GLN A 7 -32.48 22.72 -2.09
C GLN A 7 -31.11 23.30 -2.50
N LEU A 8 -30.71 24.45 -1.93
CA LEU A 8 -29.37 25.03 -2.12
C LEU A 8 -28.28 24.20 -1.43
N SER A 9 -28.56 23.62 -0.25
CA SER A 9 -27.65 22.71 0.46
C SER A 9 -27.40 21.39 -0.29
N LYS A 10 -28.42 20.81 -0.94
CA LYS A 10 -28.27 19.57 -1.72
C LYS A 10 -27.52 19.77 -3.05
N SER A 11 -27.60 20.95 -3.67
CA SER A 11 -26.87 21.24 -4.91
C SER A 11 -25.39 21.58 -4.68
N GLY A 12 -25.05 22.21 -3.56
CA GLY A 12 -23.67 22.58 -3.23
C GLY A 12 -22.76 21.35 -3.03
N GLY A 13 -23.23 20.35 -2.29
CA GLY A 13 -22.43 19.14 -2.01
C GLY A 13 -22.18 18.26 -3.24
N LEU A 14 -23.14 18.18 -4.17
CA LEU A 14 -22.96 17.44 -5.44
C LEU A 14 -21.96 18.14 -6.36
N ASN A 15 -21.98 19.48 -6.39
CA ASN A 15 -21.05 20.24 -7.22
C ASN A 15 -19.63 20.21 -6.63
N GLU A 16 -19.51 20.28 -5.30
CA GLU A 16 -18.24 20.09 -4.60
C GLU A 16 -17.67 18.69 -4.84
N LEU A 17 -18.50 17.64 -4.71
CA LEU A 17 -18.06 16.27 -4.98
C LEU A 17 -17.58 16.09 -6.44
N LYS A 18 -18.30 16.67 -7.41
CA LYS A 18 -17.90 16.67 -8.82
C LYS A 18 -16.55 17.35 -9.02
N GLN A 19 -16.33 18.51 -8.40
CA GLN A 19 -15.04 19.22 -8.48
C GLN A 19 -13.89 18.41 -7.88
N ARG A 20 -14.11 17.79 -6.72
CA ARG A 20 -13.12 16.91 -6.08
C ARG A 20 -12.79 15.71 -6.97
N LEU A 21 -13.81 15.08 -7.57
CA LEU A 21 -13.62 13.93 -8.47
C LEU A 21 -12.90 14.32 -9.76
N LEU A 22 -13.26 15.47 -10.35
CA LEU A 22 -12.58 16.03 -11.52
C LEU A 22 -11.11 16.37 -11.20
N PHE A 23 -10.82 16.89 -10.01
CA PHE A 23 -9.45 17.11 -9.56
C PHE A 23 -8.64 15.81 -9.50
N VAL A 24 -9.23 14.73 -8.94
CA VAL A 24 -8.58 13.41 -8.92
C VAL A 24 -8.33 12.89 -10.34
N LEU A 25 -9.30 13.01 -11.25
CA LEU A 25 -9.13 12.60 -12.66
C LEU A 25 -8.01 13.37 -13.35
N ILE A 26 -7.94 14.69 -13.17
CA ILE A 26 -6.85 15.51 -13.72
C ILE A 26 -5.50 15.07 -13.13
N ALA A 27 -5.43 14.85 -11.82
CA ALA A 27 -4.21 14.40 -11.16
C ALA A 27 -3.76 13.02 -11.68
N ILE A 28 -4.69 12.11 -11.98
CA ILE A 28 -4.40 10.81 -12.61
C ILE A 28 -3.84 11.00 -14.02
N VAL A 29 -4.42 11.90 -14.82
CA VAL A 29 -3.91 12.20 -16.17
C VAL A 29 -2.50 12.77 -16.08
N VAL A 30 -2.23 13.70 -15.15
CA VAL A 30 -0.90 14.27 -14.92
C VAL A 30 0.10 13.19 -14.49
N PHE A 31 -0.28 12.32 -13.55
CA PHE A 31 0.53 11.16 -13.17
C PHE A 31 0.88 10.29 -14.38
N ARG A 32 -0.10 10.02 -15.25
CA ARG A 32 0.13 9.22 -16.45
C ARG A 32 1.02 9.90 -17.46
N LEU A 33 0.84 11.18 -17.74
CA LEU A 33 1.72 11.93 -18.62
C LEU A 33 3.17 11.89 -18.12
N GLY A 34 3.38 12.04 -16.81
CA GLY A 34 4.71 11.90 -16.21
C GLY A 34 5.36 10.52 -16.43
N SER A 35 4.57 9.44 -16.49
CA SER A 35 5.08 8.08 -16.73
C SER A 35 5.54 7.82 -18.17
N PHE A 36 5.24 8.73 -19.10
CA PHE A 36 5.72 8.68 -20.49
C PHE A 36 6.94 9.56 -20.75
N ILE A 37 7.36 10.37 -19.78
CA ILE A 37 8.56 11.21 -19.91
C ILE A 37 9.77 10.36 -19.47
N PRO A 38 10.67 9.96 -20.39
CA PRO A 38 11.86 9.18 -20.03
C PRO A 38 12.88 10.04 -19.29
N VAL A 39 13.71 9.39 -18.47
CA VAL A 39 14.88 10.02 -17.85
C VAL A 39 15.91 10.36 -18.93
N PRO A 40 16.46 11.58 -18.93
CA PRO A 40 17.49 11.97 -19.89
C PRO A 40 18.70 11.04 -19.85
N GLY A 41 19.15 10.55 -21.01
CA GLY A 41 20.35 9.72 -21.15
C GLY A 41 20.13 8.21 -20.96
N VAL A 42 18.89 7.74 -20.85
CA VAL A 42 18.55 6.31 -20.79
C VAL A 42 17.82 5.89 -22.07
N ASP A 43 18.25 4.79 -22.70
CA ASP A 43 17.50 4.18 -23.80
C ASP A 43 16.35 3.30 -23.26
N PRO A 44 15.07 3.69 -23.46
CA PRO A 44 13.94 2.90 -22.99
C PRO A 44 13.79 1.55 -23.71
N LYS A 45 14.36 1.38 -24.91
CA LYS A 45 14.27 0.10 -25.64
C LYS A 45 15.16 -0.98 -25.03
N ALA A 46 16.42 -0.63 -24.74
CA ALA A 46 17.35 -1.52 -24.04
C ALA A 46 16.78 -1.99 -22.68
N LEU A 47 16.06 -1.11 -21.98
CA LEU A 47 15.41 -1.46 -20.72
C LEU A 47 14.21 -2.41 -20.91
N GLN A 48 13.39 -2.22 -21.95
CA GLN A 48 12.26 -3.11 -22.27
C GLN A 48 12.73 -4.52 -22.60
N ASP A 49 13.79 -4.65 -23.41
CA ASP A 49 14.33 -5.94 -23.80
C ASP A 49 14.89 -6.72 -22.59
N PHE A 50 15.55 -6.01 -21.65
CA PHE A 50 16.03 -6.61 -20.42
C PHE A 50 14.89 -7.01 -19.46
N LEU A 51 13.87 -6.16 -19.29
CA LEU A 51 12.76 -6.43 -18.38
C LEU A 51 11.88 -7.61 -18.82
N ASN A 52 11.84 -7.92 -20.12
CA ASN A 52 11.18 -9.12 -20.62
C ASN A 52 11.90 -10.42 -20.19
N SER A 53 13.17 -10.32 -19.76
CA SER A 53 13.99 -11.47 -19.35
C SER A 53 14.07 -11.69 -17.84
N ASP A 54 13.78 -10.69 -17.00
CA ASP A 54 14.01 -10.74 -15.55
C ASP A 54 12.74 -10.53 -14.69
N THR A 55 12.40 -11.54 -13.89
CA THR A 55 11.12 -11.64 -13.17
C THR A 55 11.02 -10.67 -11.98
N ILE A 56 12.13 -10.24 -11.38
CA ILE A 56 12.12 -9.41 -10.16
C ILE A 56 11.70 -7.98 -10.46
N PHE A 57 12.29 -7.40 -11.51
CA PHE A 57 11.99 -6.04 -11.92
C PHE A 57 10.55 -5.90 -12.44
N SER A 58 9.94 -7.00 -12.90
CA SER A 58 8.52 -7.03 -13.27
C SER A 58 7.58 -6.70 -12.10
N LEU A 59 7.91 -7.12 -10.86
CA LEU A 59 7.09 -6.82 -9.68
C LEU A 59 7.15 -5.33 -9.32
N PHE A 60 8.34 -4.72 -9.39
CA PHE A 60 8.51 -3.28 -9.24
C PHE A 60 7.77 -2.50 -10.35
N ASN A 61 7.71 -3.03 -11.57
CA ASN A 61 7.00 -2.43 -12.68
C ASN A 61 5.48 -2.35 -12.45
N VAL A 62 4.89 -3.37 -11.81
CA VAL A 62 3.45 -3.38 -11.47
C VAL A 62 3.09 -2.26 -10.50
N PHE A 63 3.92 -2.01 -9.48
CA PHE A 63 3.64 -0.94 -8.51
C PHE A 63 3.96 0.47 -9.05
N SER A 64 4.86 0.58 -10.02
CA SER A 64 5.19 1.84 -10.69
C SER A 64 4.28 2.13 -11.89
N GLY A 65 3.41 1.19 -12.28
CA GLY A 65 2.42 1.34 -13.35
C GLY A 65 3.01 1.43 -14.76
N GLY A 66 4.12 0.71 -15.00
CA GLY A 66 4.85 0.76 -16.27
C GLY A 66 5.90 1.87 -16.34
N ALA A 67 6.05 2.65 -15.27
CA ALA A 67 7.00 3.77 -15.21
C ALA A 67 8.46 3.29 -15.19
N MET A 68 8.72 2.12 -14.62
CA MET A 68 10.04 1.46 -14.65
C MET A 68 10.37 0.97 -16.06
N GLU A 69 9.43 0.29 -16.73
CA GLU A 69 9.61 -0.24 -18.10
C GLU A 69 9.94 0.82 -19.14
N ARG A 70 9.51 2.06 -18.89
CA ARG A 70 9.74 3.19 -19.79
C ARG A 70 10.90 4.07 -19.37
N ALA A 71 11.67 3.66 -18.37
CA ALA A 71 12.73 4.47 -17.76
C ALA A 71 12.24 5.88 -17.42
N SER A 72 11.02 6.03 -16.92
CA SER A 72 10.40 7.35 -16.77
C SER A 72 10.93 8.13 -15.58
N VAL A 73 10.72 9.45 -15.57
CA VAL A 73 11.01 10.33 -14.41
C VAL A 73 10.36 9.82 -13.12
N LEU A 74 9.29 9.02 -13.24
CA LEU A 74 8.53 8.44 -12.15
C LEU A 74 8.92 6.99 -11.83
N ALA A 75 10.07 6.49 -12.30
CA ALA A 75 10.42 5.08 -12.20
C ALA A 75 10.53 4.55 -10.75
N LEU A 76 11.02 5.36 -9.80
CA LEU A 76 11.02 5.04 -8.37
C LEU A 76 9.61 4.93 -7.77
N GLY A 77 8.61 5.52 -8.43
CA GLY A 77 7.23 5.58 -7.99
C GLY A 77 7.09 6.28 -6.63
N ILE A 78 6.14 5.79 -5.82
CA ILE A 78 5.88 6.32 -4.47
C ILE A 78 6.53 5.47 -3.36
N MET A 79 7.35 4.48 -3.73
CA MET A 79 7.97 3.53 -2.80
C MET A 79 8.89 4.20 -1.76
N PRO A 80 9.75 5.18 -2.10
CA PRO A 80 10.56 5.87 -1.08
C PRO A 80 9.70 6.53 -0.01
N TYR A 81 8.55 7.10 -0.40
CA TYR A 81 7.60 7.71 0.53
C TYR A 81 6.88 6.67 1.38
N ILE A 82 6.46 5.55 0.78
CA ILE A 82 5.86 4.44 1.54
C ILE A 82 6.85 4.01 2.62
N SER A 83 8.07 3.64 2.26
CA SER A 83 9.11 3.24 3.22
C SER A 83 9.34 4.30 4.30
N ALA A 84 9.38 5.58 3.92
CA ALA A 84 9.55 6.67 4.87
C ALA A 84 8.38 6.80 5.86
N SER A 85 7.15 6.67 5.37
CA SER A 85 5.93 6.69 6.18
C SER A 85 5.91 5.52 7.16
N ILE A 86 6.35 4.34 6.73
CA ILE A 86 6.45 3.13 7.56
C ILE A 86 7.44 3.35 8.70
N ILE A 87 8.64 3.81 8.37
CA ILE A 87 9.69 4.09 9.35
C ILE A 87 9.19 5.11 10.37
N MET A 88 8.60 6.22 9.91
CA MET A 88 8.03 7.23 10.81
C MET A 88 6.87 6.71 11.65
N GLN A 89 6.02 5.83 11.08
CA GLN A 89 4.92 5.21 11.82
C GLN A 89 5.47 4.36 12.96
N ILE A 90 6.46 3.49 12.71
CA ILE A 90 7.09 2.65 13.72
C ILE A 90 7.79 3.51 14.78
N LEU A 91 8.59 4.50 14.35
CA LEU A 91 9.27 5.43 15.25
C LEU A 91 8.29 6.20 16.14
N SER A 92 7.10 6.55 15.64
CA SER A 92 6.07 7.26 16.43
C SER A 92 5.53 6.46 17.64
N TYR A 93 5.76 5.15 17.66
CA TYR A 93 5.36 4.29 18.78
C TYR A 93 6.51 3.88 19.67
N VAL A 94 7.73 3.76 19.11
CA VAL A 94 8.94 3.37 19.82
C VAL A 94 9.54 4.57 20.56
N ASP A 95 9.60 5.74 19.93
CA ASP A 95 10.16 6.95 20.52
C ASP A 95 9.08 7.71 21.33
N PRO A 96 9.27 7.90 22.66
CA PRO A 96 8.34 8.65 23.49
C PRO A 96 8.13 10.09 23.00
N ARG A 97 9.13 10.74 22.40
CA ARG A 97 9.01 12.13 21.92
C ARG A 97 8.04 12.23 20.74
N LEU A 98 8.19 11.34 19.76
CA LEU A 98 7.26 11.28 18.61
C LEU A 98 5.85 10.86 19.04
N LYS A 99 5.74 10.04 20.09
CA LYS A 99 4.45 9.65 20.68
C LYS A 99 3.73 10.83 21.34
N GLU A 100 4.46 11.73 22.00
CA GLU A 100 3.91 12.98 22.53
C GLU A 100 3.46 13.92 21.42
N ILE A 101 4.30 14.12 20.40
CA ILE A 101 3.94 14.91 19.21
C ILE A 101 2.66 14.36 18.58
N LYS A 102 2.51 13.05 18.45
CA LYS A 102 1.28 12.42 17.93
C LYS A 102 0.03 12.72 18.76
N LYS A 103 0.17 12.95 20.07
CA LYS A 103 -0.94 13.33 20.96
C LYS A 103 -1.34 14.80 20.86
N GLU A 104 -0.50 15.67 20.28
CA GLU A 104 -0.81 17.10 20.03
C GLU A 104 -1.94 17.31 19.00
N GLY A 105 -2.45 16.25 18.37
CA GLY A 105 -3.56 16.32 17.42
C GLY A 105 -3.09 16.68 16.00
N GLU A 106 -3.72 17.67 15.38
CA GLU A 106 -3.41 18.05 13.98
C GLU A 106 -2.03 18.69 13.81
N SER A 107 -1.61 19.53 14.75
CA SER A 107 -0.27 20.15 14.73
C SER A 107 0.83 19.09 14.77
N GLY A 108 0.65 18.08 15.61
CA GLY A 108 1.53 16.93 15.73
C GLY A 108 1.62 16.10 14.46
N ARG A 109 0.47 15.79 13.85
CA ARG A 109 0.41 15.08 12.56
C ARG A 109 1.15 15.83 11.45
N ARG A 110 1.03 17.17 11.41
CA ARG A 110 1.78 18.00 10.45
C ARG A 110 3.30 17.89 10.65
N LYS A 111 3.79 17.92 11.90
CA LYS A 111 5.22 17.72 12.19
C LYS A 111 5.71 16.33 11.77
N ILE A 112 4.96 15.27 12.09
CA ILE A 112 5.31 13.90 11.68
C ILE A 112 5.39 13.80 10.15
N ASN A 113 4.41 14.39 9.44
CA ASN A 113 4.43 14.42 7.98
C ASN A 113 5.66 15.16 7.43
N GLN A 114 6.08 16.28 8.05
CA GLN A 114 7.32 16.97 7.65
C GLN A 114 8.55 16.07 7.78
N TYR A 115 8.69 15.34 8.89
CA TYR A 115 9.77 14.37 9.04
C TYR A 115 9.68 13.24 8.01
N THR A 116 8.49 12.74 7.71
CA THR A 116 8.28 11.77 6.63
C THR A 116 8.76 12.32 5.29
N ARG A 117 8.50 13.60 4.97
CA ARG A 117 8.96 14.24 3.73
C ARG A 117 10.49 14.31 3.65
N TYR A 118 11.16 14.74 4.72
CA TYR A 118 12.63 14.78 4.74
C TYR A 118 13.25 13.40 4.61
N LEU A 119 12.68 12.41 5.30
CA LEU A 119 13.14 11.03 5.21
C LEU A 119 12.87 10.43 3.82
N THR A 120 11.79 10.83 3.16
CA THR A 120 11.48 10.46 1.77
C THR A 120 12.55 10.98 0.83
N VAL A 121 12.99 12.24 0.95
CA VAL A 121 14.06 12.79 0.10
C VAL A 121 15.36 12.01 0.30
N ALA A 122 15.73 11.73 1.55
CA ALA A 122 16.94 10.98 1.86
C ALA A 122 16.90 9.56 1.25
N LEU A 123 15.80 8.82 1.47
CA LEU A 123 15.64 7.48 0.90
C LEU A 123 15.57 7.49 -0.62
N ALA A 124 14.85 8.45 -1.21
CA ALA A 124 14.77 8.59 -2.67
C ALA A 124 16.14 8.87 -3.26
N THR A 125 16.99 9.67 -2.59
CA THR A 125 18.35 9.95 -3.05
C THR A 125 19.21 8.69 -3.06
N VAL A 126 19.16 7.91 -1.96
CA VAL A 126 19.91 6.65 -1.86
C VAL A 126 19.42 5.63 -2.89
N GLN A 127 18.10 5.48 -3.06
CA GLN A 127 17.53 4.56 -4.04
C GLN A 127 17.79 5.00 -5.49
N ALA A 128 17.69 6.29 -5.78
CA ALA A 128 18.02 6.86 -7.09
C ALA A 128 19.50 6.65 -7.43
N PHE A 129 20.40 6.81 -6.45
CA PHE A 129 21.83 6.56 -6.64
C PHE A 129 22.09 5.09 -6.95
N GLY A 130 21.53 4.16 -6.16
CA GLY A 130 21.66 2.72 -6.41
C GLY A 130 21.14 2.33 -7.79
N MET A 131 19.96 2.82 -8.15
CA MET A 131 19.35 2.55 -9.46
C MET A 131 20.15 3.15 -10.63
N ALA A 132 20.62 4.40 -10.51
CA ALA A 132 21.36 5.08 -11.56
C ALA A 132 22.75 4.49 -11.82
N THR A 133 23.38 3.89 -10.80
CA THR A 133 24.71 3.26 -10.91
C THR A 133 24.64 1.78 -11.32
N GLN A 134 23.60 1.07 -10.88
CA GLN A 134 23.49 -0.37 -11.11
C GLN A 134 22.82 -0.74 -12.42
N LEU A 135 21.78 -0.01 -12.85
CA LEU A 135 21.11 -0.34 -14.11
C LEU A 135 22.04 -0.27 -15.34
N PRO A 136 22.90 0.76 -15.50
CA PRO A 136 23.82 0.82 -16.63
C PRO A 136 24.92 -0.24 -16.57
N SER A 137 25.28 -0.74 -15.38
CA SER A 137 26.26 -1.82 -15.24
C SER A 137 25.68 -3.20 -15.50
N MET A 138 24.37 -3.38 -15.32
CA MET A 138 23.65 -4.62 -15.64
C MET A 138 23.23 -4.72 -17.11
N ILE A 139 22.93 -3.59 -17.76
CA ILE A 139 22.36 -3.55 -19.11
C ILE A 139 23.35 -2.82 -20.04
N PRO A 140 24.13 -3.56 -20.85
CA PRO A 140 25.01 -2.96 -21.85
C PRO A 140 24.21 -2.10 -22.83
N GLY A 141 24.61 -0.83 -23.02
CA GLY A 141 23.95 0.09 -23.96
C GLY A 141 22.74 0.84 -23.40
N LEU A 142 22.39 0.66 -22.11
CA LEU A 142 21.31 1.42 -21.48
C LEU A 142 21.60 2.93 -21.44
N VAL A 143 22.87 3.30 -21.31
CA VAL A 143 23.33 4.69 -21.24
C VAL A 143 24.48 4.84 -22.22
N GLU A 144 24.35 5.75 -23.19
CA GLU A 144 25.37 5.98 -24.21
C GLU A 144 26.70 6.45 -23.62
N ASN A 145 26.68 7.24 -22.54
CA ASN A 145 27.88 7.72 -21.84
C ASN A 145 27.65 7.84 -20.31
N PRO A 146 28.08 6.87 -19.49
CA PRO A 146 27.93 6.91 -18.03
C PRO A 146 28.94 7.88 -17.39
N ASN A 147 28.67 9.19 -17.52
CA ASN A 147 29.48 10.27 -16.95
C ASN A 147 28.92 10.76 -15.59
N PHE A 148 29.74 11.47 -14.80
CA PHE A 148 29.27 12.12 -13.56
C PHE A 148 28.05 13.02 -13.79
N SER A 149 28.02 13.72 -14.93
CA SER A 149 26.88 14.55 -15.34
C SER A 149 25.59 13.74 -15.51
N PHE A 150 25.69 12.52 -16.08
CA PHE A 150 24.54 11.61 -16.20
C PHE A 150 24.03 11.20 -14.83
N TYR A 151 24.89 10.74 -13.92
CA TYR A 151 24.47 10.32 -12.58
C TYR A 151 23.78 11.46 -11.82
N PHE A 152 24.32 12.68 -11.87
CA PHE A 152 23.70 13.83 -11.22
C PHE A 152 22.31 14.14 -11.80
N VAL A 153 22.19 14.18 -13.12
CA VAL A 153 20.91 14.46 -13.80
C VAL A 153 19.89 13.36 -13.54
N ALA A 154 20.30 12.08 -13.62
CA ALA A 154 19.43 10.94 -13.37
C ALA A 154 18.93 10.93 -11.91
N ILE A 155 19.82 11.13 -10.94
CA ILE A 155 19.46 11.16 -9.51
C ILE A 155 18.51 12.33 -9.24
N ALA A 156 18.85 13.54 -9.70
CA ALA A 156 17.99 14.72 -9.51
C ALA A 156 16.61 14.49 -10.13
N THR A 157 16.55 13.94 -11.35
CA THR A 157 15.30 13.66 -12.05
C THR A 157 14.42 12.65 -11.29
N LEU A 158 15.00 11.53 -10.85
CA LEU A 158 14.28 10.48 -10.12
C LEU A 158 13.80 10.95 -8.73
N VAL A 159 14.62 11.73 -8.02
CA VAL A 159 14.25 12.31 -6.71
C VAL A 159 13.14 13.35 -6.89
N THR A 160 13.28 14.26 -7.86
CA THR A 160 12.25 15.26 -8.17
C THR A 160 10.94 14.61 -8.61
N GLY A 161 10.99 13.55 -9.44
CA GLY A 161 9.82 12.78 -9.83
C GLY A 161 9.09 12.16 -8.64
N THR A 162 9.83 11.53 -7.73
CA THR A 162 9.26 10.96 -6.48
C THR A 162 8.63 12.04 -5.60
N MET A 163 9.30 13.19 -5.43
CA MET A 163 8.79 14.30 -4.64
C MET A 163 7.54 14.93 -5.26
N PHE A 164 7.49 15.01 -6.59
CA PHE A 164 6.31 15.44 -7.32
C PHE A 164 5.13 14.48 -7.10
N LEU A 165 5.35 13.17 -7.12
CA LEU A 165 4.30 12.18 -6.83
C LEU A 165 3.78 12.27 -5.41
N MET A 166 4.67 12.45 -4.44
CA MET A 166 4.29 12.66 -3.06
C MET A 166 3.41 13.92 -2.93
N TRP A 167 3.84 15.03 -3.51
CA TRP A 167 3.08 16.28 -3.51
C TRP A 167 1.71 16.11 -4.17
N LEU A 168 1.65 15.44 -5.32
CA LEU A 168 0.40 15.17 -6.03
C LEU A 168 -0.54 14.29 -5.20
N GLY A 169 -0.01 13.29 -4.49
CA GLY A 169 -0.77 12.45 -3.56
C GLY A 169 -1.33 13.23 -2.36
N GLU A 170 -0.56 14.17 -1.81
CA GLU A 170 -1.03 15.06 -0.75
C GLU A 170 -2.13 16.00 -1.27
N GLN A 171 -1.97 16.56 -2.47
CA GLN A 171 -3.00 17.41 -3.08
C GLN A 171 -4.31 16.65 -3.36
N ILE A 172 -4.23 15.39 -3.81
CA ILE A 172 -5.42 14.53 -3.94
C ILE A 172 -6.08 14.31 -2.57
N THR A 173 -5.30 14.19 -1.50
CA THR A 173 -5.85 13.98 -0.14
C THR A 173 -6.55 15.23 0.40
N GLU A 174 -6.00 16.42 0.13
CA GLU A 174 -6.57 17.69 0.59
C GLU A 174 -7.78 18.14 -0.23
N ARG A 175 -7.69 18.06 -1.57
CA ARG A 175 -8.68 18.63 -2.50
C ARG A 175 -9.52 17.59 -3.23
N GLY A 176 -9.14 16.33 -3.17
CA GLY A 176 -9.83 15.24 -3.84
C GLY A 176 -10.74 14.45 -2.91
N ILE A 177 -10.82 13.16 -3.20
CA ILE A 177 -11.56 12.15 -2.44
C ILE A 177 -10.59 11.06 -1.98
N GLY A 178 -10.76 10.57 -0.74
CA GLY A 178 -9.96 9.46 -0.20
C GLY A 178 -8.51 9.81 0.12
N ASN A 179 -7.66 8.78 0.22
CA ASN A 179 -6.22 8.93 0.44
C ASN A 179 -5.52 8.96 -0.92
N GLY A 180 -4.88 10.09 -1.25
CA GLY A 180 -4.28 10.30 -2.55
C GLY A 180 -3.11 9.37 -2.86
N ILE A 181 -2.31 8.99 -1.87
CA ILE A 181 -1.22 8.01 -2.06
C ILE A 181 -1.82 6.64 -2.44
N SER A 182 -2.88 6.21 -1.77
CA SER A 182 -3.57 4.96 -2.10
C SER A 182 -4.18 4.98 -3.51
N ILE A 183 -4.70 6.13 -3.94
CA ILE A 183 -5.23 6.30 -5.30
C ILE A 183 -4.13 6.22 -6.35
N ILE A 184 -2.97 6.86 -6.12
CA ILE A 184 -1.82 6.78 -7.02
C ILE A 184 -1.37 5.31 -7.18
N ILE A 185 -1.25 4.56 -6.08
CA ILE A 185 -0.90 3.13 -6.11
C ILE A 185 -1.95 2.34 -6.90
N LEU A 186 -3.24 2.56 -6.62
CA LEU A 186 -4.33 1.86 -7.31
C LEU A 186 -4.29 2.12 -8.81
N VAL A 187 -4.10 3.37 -9.22
CA VAL A 187 -4.00 3.76 -10.63
C VAL A 187 -2.75 3.17 -11.27
N GLY A 188 -1.64 3.11 -10.53
CA GLY A 188 -0.42 2.44 -10.92
C GLY A 188 -0.61 0.95 -11.16
N ILE A 189 -1.34 0.23 -10.32
CA ILE A 189 -1.57 -1.21 -10.53
C ILE A 189 -2.59 -1.47 -11.66
N VAL A 190 -3.70 -0.74 -11.65
CA VAL A 190 -4.76 -0.83 -12.69
C VAL A 190 -4.23 -0.43 -14.06
N ALA A 191 -3.16 0.36 -14.12
CA ALA A 191 -2.46 0.70 -15.35
C ALA A 191 -2.03 -0.49 -16.20
N GLY A 192 -1.57 -1.56 -15.55
CA GLY A 192 -1.01 -2.74 -16.21
C GLY A 192 -2.06 -3.73 -16.67
N PHE A 193 -3.28 -3.65 -16.11
CA PHE A 193 -4.38 -4.57 -16.42
C PHE A 193 -4.73 -4.63 -17.91
N PRO A 194 -4.88 -3.50 -18.64
CA PRO A 194 -5.20 -3.54 -20.06
C PRO A 194 -4.15 -4.28 -20.90
N GLN A 195 -2.87 -4.12 -20.58
CA GLN A 195 -1.79 -4.80 -21.29
C GLN A 195 -1.79 -6.30 -20.99
N ALA A 196 -1.97 -6.68 -19.72
CA ALA A 196 -2.09 -8.09 -19.33
C ALA A 196 -3.27 -8.79 -20.01
N ILE A 197 -4.42 -8.10 -20.12
CA ILE A 197 -5.59 -8.62 -20.83
C ILE A 197 -5.27 -8.84 -22.32
N LYS A 198 -4.66 -7.85 -22.99
CA LYS A 198 -4.24 -7.99 -24.40
C LYS A 198 -3.30 -9.17 -24.61
N GLN A 199 -2.33 -9.37 -23.72
CA GLN A 199 -1.38 -10.48 -23.79
C GLN A 199 -2.07 -11.84 -23.63
N VAL A 200 -3.06 -11.95 -22.74
CA VAL A 200 -3.85 -13.18 -22.60
C VAL A 200 -4.69 -13.46 -23.84
N PHE A 201 -5.31 -12.42 -24.43
CA PHE A 201 -6.09 -12.58 -25.67
C PHE A 201 -5.21 -12.92 -26.89
N SER A 202 -4.02 -12.34 -27.02
CA SER A 202 -3.11 -12.68 -28.11
C SER A 202 -2.62 -14.13 -28.00
N GLN A 203 -2.27 -14.59 -26.79
CA GLN A 203 -1.88 -15.98 -26.54
C GLN A 203 -3.02 -16.99 -26.82
N ALA A 204 -4.27 -16.57 -26.61
CA ALA A 204 -5.45 -17.37 -26.96
C ALA A 204 -5.62 -17.47 -28.49
N TYR A 205 -5.41 -16.35 -29.19
CA TYR A 205 -5.54 -16.27 -30.65
C TYR A 205 -4.44 -17.06 -31.38
N ASP A 206 -3.21 -17.01 -30.86
CA ASP A 206 -2.06 -17.75 -31.40
C ASP A 206 -2.09 -19.25 -31.08
N GLY A 207 -3.13 -19.74 -30.40
CA GLY A 207 -3.29 -21.15 -30.03
C GLY A 207 -2.31 -21.66 -28.97
N GLN A 208 -1.51 -20.77 -28.37
CA GLN A 208 -0.51 -21.11 -27.34
C GLN A 208 -1.15 -21.47 -25.99
N ARG A 209 -2.40 -21.06 -25.75
CA ARG A 209 -3.17 -21.43 -24.56
C ARG A 209 -4.58 -21.90 -24.91
N ASP A 210 -5.01 -22.95 -24.23
CA ASP A 210 -6.37 -23.48 -24.33
C ASP A 210 -7.39 -22.42 -23.89
N VAL A 211 -8.38 -22.16 -24.75
CA VAL A 211 -9.47 -21.21 -24.51
C VAL A 211 -10.25 -21.59 -23.25
N LEU A 212 -10.38 -22.89 -22.97
CA LEU A 212 -11.03 -23.39 -21.77
C LEU A 212 -10.22 -23.04 -20.51
N GLY A 213 -8.89 -23.10 -20.56
CA GLY A 213 -8.01 -22.69 -19.46
C GLY A 213 -8.13 -21.20 -19.11
N ILE A 214 -8.28 -20.34 -20.12
CA ILE A 214 -8.47 -18.89 -19.92
C ILE A 214 -9.83 -18.60 -19.28
N LEU A 215 -10.90 -19.28 -19.71
CA LEU A 215 -12.23 -19.11 -19.14
C LEU A 215 -12.28 -19.57 -17.68
N VAL A 216 -11.67 -20.72 -17.36
CA VAL A 216 -11.54 -21.21 -15.98
C VAL A 216 -10.76 -20.22 -15.11
N PHE A 217 -9.65 -19.66 -15.63
CA PHE A 217 -8.88 -18.64 -14.91
C PHE A 217 -9.69 -17.37 -14.66
N ALA A 218 -10.47 -16.89 -15.64
CA ALA A 218 -11.30 -15.71 -15.49
C ALA A 218 -12.40 -15.90 -14.44
N VAL A 219 -13.08 -17.05 -14.45
CA VAL A 219 -14.09 -17.40 -13.43
C VAL A 219 -13.44 -17.50 -12.04
N PHE A 220 -12.27 -18.12 -11.94
CA PHE A 220 -11.53 -18.21 -10.69
C PHE A 220 -11.12 -16.82 -10.17
N ALA A 221 -10.61 -15.93 -11.03
CA ALA A 221 -10.26 -14.56 -10.66
C ALA A 221 -11.47 -13.78 -10.13
N LEU A 222 -12.63 -13.89 -10.79
CA LEU A 222 -13.88 -13.28 -10.31
C LEU A 222 -14.33 -13.85 -8.96
N ALA A 223 -14.20 -15.17 -8.76
CA ALA A 223 -14.52 -15.81 -7.49
C ALA A 223 -13.60 -15.31 -6.35
N VAL A 224 -12.30 -15.15 -6.63
CA VAL A 224 -11.34 -14.57 -5.67
C VAL A 224 -11.70 -13.12 -5.34
N ILE A 225 -12.02 -12.29 -6.34
CA ILE A 225 -12.45 -10.90 -6.12
C ILE A 225 -13.72 -10.86 -5.26
N TYR A 226 -14.72 -11.68 -5.56
CA TYR A 226 -15.94 -11.79 -4.78
C TYR A 226 -15.64 -12.18 -3.33
N PHE A 227 -14.77 -13.17 -3.11
CA PHE A 227 -14.35 -13.60 -1.78
C PHE A 227 -13.65 -12.48 -1.00
N ILE A 228 -12.75 -11.73 -1.65
CA ILE A 228 -12.07 -10.57 -1.05
C ILE A 228 -13.08 -9.51 -0.61
N VAL A 229 -14.04 -9.15 -1.48
CA VAL A 229 -15.06 -8.14 -1.16
C VAL A 229 -15.96 -8.61 -0.02
N TRP A 230 -16.37 -9.88 -0.03
CA TRP A 230 -17.17 -10.47 1.04
C TRP A 230 -16.43 -10.46 2.38
N PHE A 231 -15.14 -10.80 2.39
CA PHE A 231 -14.33 -10.81 3.62
C PHE A 231 -14.04 -9.39 4.15
N GLU A 232 -13.72 -8.42 3.27
CA GLU A 232 -13.45 -7.03 3.67
C GLU A 232 -14.69 -6.27 4.16
N THR A 233 -15.88 -6.65 3.68
CA THR A 233 -17.15 -6.08 4.16
C THR A 233 -17.63 -6.74 5.45
N ALA A 234 -17.06 -7.87 5.84
CA ALA A 234 -17.44 -8.60 7.04
C ALA A 234 -16.98 -7.88 8.32
N GLN A 235 -17.91 -7.74 9.27
CA GLN A 235 -17.72 -7.04 10.52
C GLN A 235 -18.39 -7.79 11.67
N ARG A 236 -17.68 -7.88 12.79
CA ARG A 236 -18.22 -8.32 14.07
C ARG A 236 -18.86 -7.13 14.77
N ARG A 237 -20.17 -7.17 14.98
CA ARG A 237 -20.91 -6.13 15.68
C ARG A 237 -20.95 -6.44 17.18
N ILE A 238 -20.30 -5.61 18.00
CA ILE A 238 -20.36 -5.72 19.45
C ILE A 238 -21.44 -4.76 19.94
N THR A 239 -22.51 -5.28 20.54
CA THR A 239 -23.60 -4.44 21.07
C THR A 239 -23.11 -3.57 22.23
N ILE A 240 -23.40 -2.27 22.16
CA ILE A 240 -23.13 -1.30 23.21
C ILE A 240 -24.43 -0.63 23.61
N ASN A 241 -24.63 -0.47 24.91
CA ASN A 241 -25.77 0.26 25.46
C ASN A 241 -25.26 1.57 26.06
N TYR A 242 -25.95 2.66 25.77
CA TYR A 242 -25.71 3.92 26.46
C TYR A 242 -26.43 3.90 27.80
N ALA A 243 -25.76 4.40 28.84
CA ALA A 243 -26.35 4.59 30.15
C ALA A 243 -27.63 5.44 30.04
N LYS A 244 -28.68 5.03 30.75
CA LYS A 244 -29.96 5.73 30.75
C LYS A 244 -29.73 7.18 31.19
N ARG A 245 -30.07 8.14 30.33
CA ARG A 245 -30.09 9.54 30.69
C ARG A 245 -31.47 9.84 31.26
N GLN A 246 -31.57 9.96 32.58
CA GLN A 246 -32.80 10.42 33.23
C GLN A 246 -32.79 11.95 33.23
N GLN A 247 -33.78 12.56 32.58
CA GLN A 247 -33.98 14.01 32.61
C GLN A 247 -35.37 14.25 33.24
N GLY A 248 -35.39 14.69 34.50
CA GLY A 248 -36.61 14.78 35.30
C GLY A 248 -37.24 13.41 35.63
N ASN A 249 -38.57 13.31 35.57
CA ASN A 249 -39.32 12.06 35.81
C ASN A 249 -39.42 11.14 34.58
N LYS A 250 -38.82 11.51 33.43
CA LYS A 250 -38.86 10.69 32.22
C LYS A 250 -37.54 9.97 32.02
N VAL A 251 -37.59 8.64 32.05
CA VAL A 251 -36.46 7.77 31.70
C VAL A 251 -36.47 7.62 30.19
N PHE A 252 -35.48 8.18 29.50
CA PHE A 252 -35.28 7.91 28.08
C PHE A 252 -34.78 6.47 27.91
N ALA A 253 -35.41 5.74 26.98
CA ALA A 253 -35.04 4.35 26.69
C ALA A 253 -33.56 4.27 26.29
N ALA A 254 -32.88 3.24 26.77
CA ALA A 254 -31.50 2.98 26.40
C ALA A 254 -31.44 2.66 24.90
N GLN A 255 -30.87 3.56 24.11
CA GLN A 255 -30.63 3.28 22.70
C GLN A 255 -29.50 2.25 22.61
N SER A 256 -29.82 1.06 22.12
CA SER A 256 -28.81 0.05 21.78
C SER A 256 -28.13 0.45 20.48
N SER A 257 -26.81 0.51 20.49
CA SER A 257 -25.99 0.67 19.30
C SER A 257 -25.02 -0.51 19.20
N PHE A 258 -24.15 -0.51 18.19
CA PHE A 258 -23.08 -1.49 18.08
C PHE A 258 -21.77 -0.82 17.71
N LEU A 259 -20.68 -1.34 18.26
CA LEU A 259 -19.32 -1.03 17.84
C LEU A 259 -18.93 -2.03 16.73
N PRO A 260 -18.76 -1.58 15.48
CA PRO A 260 -18.33 -2.44 14.39
C PRO A 260 -16.83 -2.71 14.48
N MET A 261 -16.46 -3.98 14.53
CA MET A 261 -15.07 -4.44 14.46
C MET A 261 -14.89 -5.21 13.15
N LYS A 262 -14.15 -4.66 12.19
CA LYS A 262 -13.84 -5.37 10.93
C LYS A 262 -13.02 -6.63 11.21
N LEU A 263 -13.16 -7.67 10.37
CA LEU A 263 -12.27 -8.84 10.47
C LEU A 263 -10.83 -8.46 10.14
N ASN A 264 -10.62 -7.73 9.03
CA ASN A 264 -9.34 -7.16 8.70
C ASN A 264 -9.26 -5.70 9.17
N MET A 265 -8.82 -5.50 10.42
CA MET A 265 -8.68 -4.15 10.98
C MET A 265 -7.42 -3.43 10.46
N ALA A 266 -6.42 -4.18 9.98
CA ALA A 266 -5.15 -3.64 9.51
C ALA A 266 -5.18 -3.23 8.03
N GLY A 267 -6.14 -3.74 7.26
CA GLY A 267 -6.26 -3.50 5.82
C GLY A 267 -5.09 -4.11 5.04
N VAL A 268 -4.65 -3.41 3.99
CA VAL A 268 -3.57 -3.86 3.08
C VAL A 268 -2.18 -3.47 3.60
N ILE A 269 -2.10 -2.61 4.61
CA ILE A 269 -0.86 -2.02 5.11
C ILE A 269 0.18 -3.07 5.56
N PRO A 270 -0.18 -4.12 6.34
CA PRO A 270 0.77 -5.16 6.73
C PRO A 270 1.44 -5.89 5.56
N ALA A 271 0.69 -6.15 4.49
CA ALA A 271 1.23 -6.83 3.30
C ALA A 271 2.27 -5.97 2.58
N ILE A 272 2.05 -4.65 2.52
CA ILE A 272 2.99 -3.68 1.97
C ILE A 272 4.25 -3.57 2.85
N PHE A 273 4.09 -3.65 4.18
CA PHE A 273 5.23 -3.60 5.11
C PHE A 273 6.09 -4.86 4.96
N ALA A 274 5.44 -6.01 4.92
CA ALA A 274 6.10 -7.29 4.70
C ALA A 274 6.86 -7.29 3.36
N SER A 275 6.24 -6.82 2.27
CA SER A 275 6.91 -6.80 0.96
C SER A 275 8.10 -5.85 0.96
N SER A 276 7.95 -4.66 1.55
CA SER A 276 9.03 -3.66 1.59
C SER A 276 10.23 -4.14 2.41
N ILE A 277 9.99 -4.80 3.53
CA ILE A 277 11.07 -5.29 4.42
C ILE A 277 11.77 -6.51 3.84
N VAL A 278 11.05 -7.42 3.17
CA VAL A 278 11.69 -8.58 2.53
C VAL A 278 12.47 -8.16 1.29
N LEU A 279 11.96 -7.21 0.50
CA LEU A 279 12.64 -6.72 -0.70
C LEU A 279 13.88 -5.88 -0.37
N PHE A 280 13.89 -5.12 0.73
CA PHE A 280 14.98 -4.21 1.06
C PHE A 280 16.37 -4.88 1.16
N PRO A 281 16.57 -5.96 1.95
CA PRO A 281 17.81 -6.71 1.95
C PRO A 281 18.14 -7.29 0.58
N GLY A 282 17.16 -7.81 -0.15
CA GLY A 282 17.36 -8.35 -1.50
C GLY A 282 17.96 -7.31 -2.46
N THR A 283 17.44 -6.08 -2.44
CA THR A 283 18.01 -4.96 -3.21
C THR A 283 19.43 -4.61 -2.75
N LEU A 284 19.69 -4.45 -1.44
CA LEU A 284 21.04 -4.14 -0.95
C LEU A 284 22.04 -5.25 -1.30
N LEU A 285 21.66 -6.51 -1.12
CA LEU A 285 22.47 -7.67 -1.44
C LEU A 285 22.74 -7.76 -2.95
N SER A 286 21.78 -7.38 -3.81
CA SER A 286 22.04 -7.29 -5.25
C SER A 286 23.05 -6.19 -5.60
N TRP A 287 23.08 -5.10 -4.83
CA TRP A 287 24.01 -3.98 -5.03
C TRP A 287 25.43 -4.35 -4.64
N PHE A 288 25.59 -5.05 -3.51
CA PHE A 288 26.91 -5.46 -3.00
C PHE A 288 27.37 -6.84 -3.49
N GLY A 289 26.46 -7.71 -3.91
CA GLY A 289 26.75 -9.09 -4.32
C GLY A 289 27.45 -9.21 -5.67
N ASN A 290 27.35 -8.19 -6.53
CA ASN A 290 28.13 -8.11 -7.77
C ASN A 290 29.52 -7.49 -7.57
N ALA A 291 29.82 -6.94 -6.37
CA ALA A 291 31.07 -6.25 -6.08
C ALA A 291 32.14 -7.15 -5.41
N GLY A 292 31.85 -8.43 -5.15
CA GLY A 292 32.83 -9.36 -4.59
C GLY A 292 32.38 -10.82 -4.63
N GLU A 293 33.33 -11.73 -4.81
CA GLU A 293 33.24 -13.20 -4.93
C GLU A 293 32.65 -13.93 -3.70
N VAL A 294 31.69 -13.32 -3.01
CA VAL A 294 31.13 -13.82 -1.77
C VAL A 294 29.90 -14.67 -2.09
N SER A 295 30.14 -15.91 -2.51
CA SER A 295 29.13 -16.91 -2.95
C SER A 295 27.94 -17.08 -1.98
N TRP A 296 28.14 -16.89 -0.67
CA TRP A 296 27.04 -16.96 0.30
C TRP A 296 26.09 -15.76 0.21
N LEU A 297 26.58 -14.56 -0.14
CA LEU A 297 25.76 -13.36 -0.29
C LEU A 297 24.86 -13.46 -1.52
N SER A 298 25.39 -13.96 -2.64
CA SER A 298 24.63 -14.17 -3.87
C SER A 298 23.60 -15.29 -3.72
N THR A 299 23.95 -16.37 -3.00
CA THR A 299 23.00 -17.44 -2.65
C THR A 299 21.89 -16.92 -1.74
N LEU A 300 22.20 -16.04 -0.79
CA LEU A 300 21.17 -15.39 0.05
C LEU A 300 20.26 -14.50 -0.78
N ALA A 301 20.84 -13.68 -1.67
CA ALA A 301 20.09 -12.81 -2.57
C ALA A 301 19.13 -13.60 -3.46
N GLN A 302 19.57 -14.74 -4.02
CA GLN A 302 18.75 -15.64 -4.83
C GLN A 302 17.61 -16.30 -4.03
N ASN A 303 17.84 -16.65 -2.77
CA ASN A 303 16.81 -17.23 -1.89
C ASN A 303 15.74 -16.22 -1.46
N LEU A 304 16.07 -14.93 -1.48
CA LEU A 304 15.18 -13.81 -1.19
C LEU A 304 14.41 -13.30 -2.42
N GLN A 305 14.49 -13.99 -3.57
CA GLN A 305 13.76 -13.63 -4.78
C GLN A 305 12.32 -14.17 -4.77
N PRO A 306 11.35 -13.39 -5.30
CA PRO A 306 10.00 -13.89 -5.58
C PRO A 306 10.05 -15.18 -6.41
N GLY A 307 9.22 -16.17 -6.04
CA GLY A 307 9.24 -17.51 -6.63
C GLY A 307 10.00 -18.56 -5.82
N ASN A 308 10.93 -18.20 -4.93
CA ASN A 308 11.58 -19.17 -4.06
C ASN A 308 10.67 -19.51 -2.84
N PRO A 309 10.52 -20.79 -2.44
CA PRO A 309 9.79 -21.17 -1.24
C PRO A 309 10.25 -20.45 0.04
N VAL A 310 11.55 -20.13 0.15
CA VAL A 310 12.10 -19.39 1.30
C VAL A 310 11.55 -17.97 1.37
N TYR A 311 11.52 -17.27 0.23
CA TYR A 311 10.88 -15.96 0.13
C TYR A 311 9.41 -16.01 0.52
N MET A 312 8.66 -17.01 0.04
CA MET A 312 7.23 -17.16 0.36
C MET A 312 7.01 -17.38 1.86
N LEU A 313 7.84 -18.18 2.52
CA LEU A 313 7.75 -18.43 3.96
C LEU A 313 8.07 -17.16 4.77
N LEU A 314 9.14 -16.45 4.42
CA LEU A 314 9.51 -15.19 5.07
C LEU A 314 8.43 -14.12 4.85
N TYR A 315 7.89 -14.02 3.64
CA TYR A 315 6.82 -13.09 3.30
C TYR A 315 5.54 -13.42 4.06
N ALA A 316 5.13 -14.69 4.12
CA ALA A 316 3.97 -15.15 4.87
C ALA A 316 4.09 -14.86 6.37
N THR A 317 5.25 -15.15 6.95
CA THR A 317 5.54 -14.89 8.36
C THR A 317 5.54 -13.39 8.65
N GLY A 318 6.14 -12.61 7.74
CA GLY A 318 6.13 -11.15 7.79
C GLY A 318 4.72 -10.57 7.76
N ILE A 319 3.84 -11.04 6.87
CA ILE A 319 2.43 -10.59 6.79
C ILE A 319 1.73 -10.85 8.12
N ILE A 320 1.85 -12.07 8.67
CA ILE A 320 1.20 -12.43 9.93
C ILE A 320 1.73 -11.55 11.06
N PHE A 321 3.05 -11.43 11.19
CA PHE A 321 3.69 -10.60 12.21
C PHE A 321 3.21 -9.14 12.12
N PHE A 322 3.28 -8.53 10.94
CA PHE A 322 2.87 -7.13 10.76
C PHE A 322 1.36 -6.94 10.91
N ALA A 323 0.54 -7.95 10.59
CA ALA A 323 -0.90 -7.87 10.81
C ALA A 323 -1.22 -7.74 12.30
N PHE A 324 -0.62 -8.60 13.14
CA PHE A 324 -0.75 -8.52 14.60
C PHE A 324 -0.15 -7.24 15.18
N PHE A 325 1.07 -6.92 14.76
CA PHE A 325 1.77 -5.72 15.22
C PHE A 325 0.98 -4.45 14.90
N TYR A 326 0.53 -4.29 13.65
CA TYR A 326 -0.22 -3.09 13.23
C TYR A 326 -1.59 -2.99 13.90
N THR A 327 -2.31 -4.11 14.07
CA THR A 327 -3.58 -4.07 14.81
C THR A 327 -3.40 -3.69 16.27
N ALA A 328 -2.40 -4.25 16.95
CA ALA A 328 -2.12 -3.91 18.34
C ALA A 328 -1.75 -2.42 18.51
N LEU A 329 -1.04 -1.83 17.54
CA LEU A 329 -0.63 -0.42 17.57
C LEU A 329 -1.76 0.57 17.25
N THR A 330 -2.70 0.19 16.37
CA THR A 330 -3.78 1.08 15.93
C THR A 330 -5.04 0.96 16.80
N GLN A 331 -5.33 -0.24 17.28
CA GLN A 331 -6.50 -0.55 18.08
C GLN A 331 -6.07 -0.90 19.50
N ASN A 332 -5.78 0.12 20.30
CA ASN A 332 -5.52 -0.10 21.73
C ASN A 332 -6.84 -0.39 22.47
N PRO A 333 -7.04 -1.62 22.99
CA PRO A 333 -8.29 -1.99 23.65
C PRO A 333 -8.55 -1.18 24.93
N ARG A 334 -7.49 -0.70 25.59
CA ARG A 334 -7.60 0.15 26.78
C ARG A 334 -8.15 1.52 26.44
N ASP A 335 -7.59 2.17 25.42
CA ASP A 335 -8.04 3.50 24.99
C ASP A 335 -9.49 3.44 24.48
N THR A 336 -9.84 2.36 23.76
CA THR A 336 -11.21 2.14 23.28
C THR A 336 -12.20 1.93 24.45
N ALA A 337 -11.82 1.15 25.45
CA ALA A 337 -12.63 0.94 26.65
C ALA A 337 -12.79 2.24 27.48
N ASP A 338 -11.74 3.05 27.60
CA ASP A 338 -11.81 4.34 28.27
C ASP A 338 -12.69 5.34 27.50
N ASN A 339 -12.64 5.34 26.17
CA ASN A 339 -13.51 6.15 25.34
C ASN A 339 -14.99 5.72 25.45
N LEU A 340 -15.27 4.41 25.53
CA LEU A 340 -16.62 3.90 25.82
C LEU A 340 -17.09 4.37 27.20
N LYS A 341 -16.24 4.26 28.22
CA LYS A 341 -16.55 4.73 29.57
C LYS A 341 -16.82 6.25 29.60
N LYS A 342 -15.99 7.05 28.93
CA LYS A 342 -16.16 8.52 28.84
C LYS A 342 -17.43 8.92 28.08
N SER A 343 -17.83 8.16 27.06
CA SER A 343 -19.06 8.39 26.30
C SER A 343 -20.33 7.84 26.97
N GLY A 344 -20.21 7.25 28.17
CA GLY A 344 -21.33 6.65 28.89
C GLY A 344 -21.86 5.37 28.24
N ALA A 345 -21.10 4.77 27.32
CA ALA A 345 -21.42 3.51 26.67
C ALA A 345 -20.79 2.33 27.41
N PHE A 346 -21.51 1.21 27.49
CA PHE A 346 -20.99 -0.02 28.08
C PHE A 346 -21.45 -1.26 27.30
N ILE A 347 -20.66 -2.33 27.39
CA ILE A 347 -21.01 -3.62 26.80
C ILE A 347 -21.90 -4.36 27.80
N PRO A 348 -23.10 -4.82 27.42
CA PRO A 348 -23.97 -5.58 28.31
C PRO A 348 -23.25 -6.80 28.90
N GLY A 349 -23.34 -6.97 30.23
CA GLY A 349 -22.72 -8.09 30.94
C GLY A 349 -21.25 -7.91 31.32
N ILE A 350 -20.61 -6.78 30.96
CA ILE A 350 -19.19 -6.53 31.27
C ILE A 350 -19.05 -5.18 31.99
N ARG A 351 -18.31 -5.14 33.10
CA ARG A 351 -18.13 -3.89 33.86
C ARG A 351 -17.25 -2.90 33.05
N PRO A 352 -17.63 -1.62 32.96
CA PRO A 352 -16.83 -0.60 32.28
C PRO A 352 -15.43 -0.47 32.88
N GLY A 353 -14.42 -0.28 32.02
CA GLY A 353 -13.01 -0.17 32.41
C GLY A 353 -12.21 -1.40 32.03
N GLN A 354 -11.41 -1.94 32.96
CA GLN A 354 -10.43 -2.98 32.65
C GLN A 354 -11.05 -4.28 32.10
N GLN A 355 -12.23 -4.68 32.58
CA GLN A 355 -12.92 -5.88 32.05
C GLN A 355 -13.38 -5.68 30.60
N THR A 356 -13.83 -4.46 30.25
CA THR A 356 -14.17 -4.09 28.88
C THR A 356 -12.93 -4.15 27.99
N ALA A 357 -11.79 -3.63 28.46
CA ALA A 357 -10.53 -3.69 27.73
C ALA A 357 -10.07 -5.14 27.49
N SER A 358 -10.11 -6.02 28.50
CA SER A 358 -9.76 -7.43 28.35
C SER A 358 -10.69 -8.20 27.42
N TYR A 359 -11.98 -7.84 27.38
CA TYR A 359 -12.91 -8.44 26.41
C TYR A 359 -12.61 -7.99 24.99
N LEU A 360 -12.43 -6.68 24.77
CA LEU A 360 -12.06 -6.13 23.47
C LEU A 360 -10.74 -6.72 22.98
N ASP A 361 -9.74 -6.86 23.84
CA ASP A 361 -8.45 -7.47 23.51
C ASP A 361 -8.58 -8.92 23.01
N LYS A 362 -9.37 -9.75 23.71
CA LYS A 362 -9.67 -11.13 23.29
C LYS A 362 -10.39 -11.17 21.94
N VAL A 363 -11.32 -10.24 21.71
CA VAL A 363 -12.07 -10.16 20.45
C VAL A 363 -11.14 -9.74 19.31
N THR A 364 -10.39 -8.66 19.48
CA THR A 364 -9.43 -8.14 18.49
C THR A 364 -8.41 -9.21 18.13
N THR A 365 -7.77 -9.85 19.11
CA THR A 365 -6.75 -10.88 18.86
C THR A 365 -7.29 -12.04 18.01
N ARG A 366 -8.51 -12.52 18.31
CA ARG A 366 -9.14 -13.61 17.54
C ARG A 366 -9.55 -13.17 16.13
N LEU A 367 -10.01 -11.94 15.97
CA LEU A 367 -10.35 -11.39 14.65
C LEU A 367 -9.09 -11.21 13.80
N THR A 368 -8.04 -10.63 14.39
CA THR A 368 -6.75 -10.43 13.74
C THR A 368 -6.15 -11.75 13.27
N PHE A 369 -6.29 -12.85 14.01
CA PHE A 369 -5.82 -14.16 13.57
C PHE A 369 -6.43 -14.58 12.22
N TRP A 370 -7.76 -14.48 12.09
CA TRP A 370 -8.45 -14.80 10.84
C TRP A 370 -8.14 -13.78 9.73
N GLY A 371 -8.03 -12.49 10.08
CA GLY A 371 -7.64 -11.45 9.14
C GLY A 371 -6.22 -11.64 8.59
N ALA A 372 -5.26 -12.01 9.44
CA ALA A 372 -3.88 -12.28 9.05
C ALA A 372 -3.78 -13.50 8.14
N LEU A 373 -4.49 -14.58 8.48
CA LEU A 373 -4.53 -15.80 7.65
C LEU A 373 -5.13 -15.51 6.28
N TYR A 374 -6.23 -14.76 6.23
CA TYR A 374 -6.84 -14.28 4.99
C TYR A 374 -5.85 -13.46 4.15
N MET A 375 -5.20 -12.46 4.75
CA MET A 375 -4.25 -11.59 4.04
C MET A 375 -3.07 -12.40 3.47
N THR A 376 -2.52 -13.32 4.26
CA THR A 376 -1.45 -14.21 3.80
C THR A 376 -1.91 -15.10 2.64
N ALA A 377 -3.10 -15.69 2.73
CA ALA A 377 -3.64 -16.51 1.65
C ALA A 377 -3.84 -15.73 0.34
N VAL A 378 -4.39 -14.51 0.42
CA VAL A 378 -4.61 -13.64 -0.74
C VAL A 378 -3.28 -13.19 -1.36
N CYS A 379 -2.29 -12.82 -0.55
CA CYS A 379 -0.98 -12.37 -1.04
C CYS A 379 -0.13 -13.51 -1.64
N LEU A 380 -0.27 -14.74 -1.13
CA LEU A 380 0.46 -15.90 -1.66
C LEU A 380 -0.21 -16.54 -2.88
N LEU A 381 -1.52 -16.35 -3.07
CA LEU A 381 -2.26 -16.97 -4.17
C LEU A 381 -1.65 -16.66 -5.55
N PRO A 382 -1.27 -15.41 -5.91
CA PRO A 382 -0.60 -15.13 -7.18
C PRO A 382 0.76 -15.83 -7.32
N GLU A 383 1.53 -15.92 -6.23
CA GLU A 383 2.85 -16.55 -6.22
C GLU A 383 2.76 -18.07 -6.45
N PHE A 384 1.76 -18.74 -5.85
CA PHE A 384 1.47 -20.14 -6.12
C PHE A 384 1.00 -20.40 -7.55
N LEU A 385 0.18 -19.50 -8.11
CA LEU A 385 -0.26 -19.60 -9.50
C LEU A 385 0.93 -19.49 -10.46
N LYS A 386 1.83 -18.52 -10.25
CA LYS A 386 3.05 -18.35 -11.05
C LYS A 386 3.95 -19.58 -11.02
N LEU A 387 4.19 -20.15 -9.83
CA LEU A 387 4.97 -21.37 -9.68
C LEU A 387 4.40 -22.54 -10.48
N LYS A 388 3.07 -22.74 -10.39
CA LYS A 388 2.40 -23.84 -11.07
C LYS A 388 2.37 -23.65 -12.60
N THR A 389 2.31 -22.41 -13.08
CA THR A 389 2.41 -22.10 -14.53
C THR A 389 3.84 -22.10 -15.06
N SER A 390 4.86 -22.08 -14.19
CA SER A 390 6.27 -22.19 -14.59
C SER A 390 6.78 -23.63 -14.57
N THR A 391 6.07 -24.53 -13.89
CA THR A 391 6.38 -25.97 -13.80
C THR A 391 5.53 -26.85 -14.73
N ALA A 392 4.55 -26.26 -15.41
CA ALA A 392 3.75 -26.86 -16.48
C ALA A 392 4.06 -26.12 -17.78
#